data_AF-A0AAW9H1V3-F1
#
_entry.id   AF-A0AAW9H1V3-F1
#
_cell.length_a   1.000
_cell.length_b   1.000
_cell.length_c   1.000
_cell.angle_alpha   90.00
_cell.angle_beta   90.00
_cell.angle_gamma   90.00
#
_symmetry.space_group_name_H-M   'P 1'
#
loop_
_entity.id
_entity.type
_entity.pdbx_description
1 polymer ?
#
loop_
_entity_poly.entity_id
_entity_poly.type
_entity_poly.pdbx_seq_one_letter_code
_entity_poly.pdbx_strand_id
1 'polypeptide(L)'
;MLLVSLVSDSQLSSHQVAARIATQIIRHSGGGDVSVDAESYPTDIIQEAIDFALARNRYPLLLVRRFHAFANIQDGGMSSVLSQLRSLEMEGKLTTIAFSPMTYSAIRKSMQGSQAFLNSVYGDAHEQAVIQPISRAEFVSFATKRGVKNHLAQKYFSLGGGPDKVFDSLVSALVLEKDPLSYSLSQCSETIEAFFERTLCEAGPSKYQLLGALSMGRLTIPEEAFLKVNPMLGFFASESLDGRLICSARVLSRWIISSRLGGFGGYANCIDLLRAGEWRCAVETASEITSTDGRQRAFLALVKMLGASSVDLDSPFFGVNWDELAKSCADAQLAAPHIPDQHRQWVGVVCRWSEIVRKIHGSSRLESDCLTLKASDNETRLLLFFLIKRYVREVARRGCGIEMDDLINIPEVILQALAIGKCGIDFSSAPDLPSDCNFQEYFSGRGEFRPPAPGVKLTLANLIVIVPAILRSRGLLEGFALIDPVRIKSLQGSLVEHVRNKTSHALVELTVADRQLLAEVCLSWIDAWEALEGAGESDWGAGVRCPTVDDLEEMLTTR
;
A
#
# COMPACT_ATOMS: atom_id res chain seq x y z
N MET A 1 14.82 49.45 -4.93
CA MET A 1 13.56 48.78 -4.53
C MET A 1 13.72 48.27 -3.10
N LEU A 2 12.75 48.55 -2.24
CA LEU A 2 12.75 48.22 -0.82
C LEU A 2 11.69 47.14 -0.56
N LEU A 3 12.11 45.95 -0.16
CA LEU A 3 11.19 44.84 0.09
C LEU A 3 10.75 44.85 1.56
N VAL A 4 9.45 44.98 1.79
CA VAL A 4 8.85 45.01 3.13
C VAL A 4 7.91 43.83 3.26
N SER A 5 8.18 42.91 4.17
CA SER A 5 7.32 41.73 4.36
C SER A 5 6.48 41.87 5.62
N LEU A 6 5.15 41.86 5.44
CA LEU A 6 4.18 41.75 6.50
C LEU A 6 3.66 40.31 6.59
N VAL A 7 3.85 39.66 7.74
CA VAL A 7 3.15 38.42 8.06
C VAL A 7 1.99 38.79 8.97
N SER A 8 0.77 38.68 8.44
CA SER A 8 -0.43 39.09 9.16
C SER A 8 -1.04 37.95 9.96
N ASP A 9 -1.54 38.30 11.13
CA ASP A 9 -2.39 37.47 11.97
C ASP A 9 -3.74 38.21 12.12
N SER A 10 -4.85 37.47 12.20
CA SER A 10 -6.19 38.07 12.27
C SER A 10 -6.45 38.82 13.58
N GLN A 11 -5.57 38.67 14.57
CA GLN A 11 -5.66 39.30 15.90
C GLN A 11 -4.95 40.66 15.99
N LEU A 12 -4.33 41.16 14.91
CA LEU A 12 -3.62 42.45 14.94
C LEU A 12 -4.60 43.63 14.94
N SER A 13 -4.26 44.74 15.59
CA SER A 13 -4.99 46.01 15.43
C SER A 13 -4.51 46.81 14.20
N SER A 14 -5.31 47.77 13.75
CA SER A 14 -4.95 48.65 12.63
C SER A 14 -3.68 49.46 12.89
N HIS A 15 -3.49 49.93 14.14
CA HIS A 15 -2.27 50.63 14.55
C HIS A 15 -1.05 49.69 14.58
N GLN A 16 -1.18 48.44 15.03
CA GLN A 16 -0.09 47.46 15.00
C GLN A 16 0.35 47.12 13.57
N VAL A 17 -0.60 47.05 12.63
CA VAL A 17 -0.30 46.87 11.21
C VAL A 17 0.51 48.06 10.67
N ALA A 18 0.03 49.28 10.88
CA ALA A 18 0.69 50.50 10.43
C ALA A 18 2.12 50.63 11.01
N ALA A 19 2.26 50.43 12.32
CA ALA A 19 3.55 50.48 13.01
C ALA A 19 4.53 49.42 12.47
N ARG A 20 4.08 48.19 12.17
CA ARG A 20 4.92 47.14 11.58
C ARG A 20 5.40 47.52 10.19
N ILE A 21 4.52 48.07 9.35
CA ILE A 21 4.88 48.55 8.01
C ILE A 21 5.93 49.67 8.13
N ALA A 22 5.66 50.69 8.94
CA ALA A 22 6.55 51.83 9.14
C ALA A 22 7.92 51.41 9.69
N THR A 23 7.95 50.55 10.71
CA THR A 23 9.19 50.05 11.30
C THR A 23 10.05 49.32 10.28
N GLN A 24 9.45 48.45 9.46
CA GLN A 24 10.18 47.72 8.42
C GLN A 24 10.69 48.66 7.33
N ILE A 25 9.88 49.63 6.89
CA ILE A 25 10.28 50.61 5.89
C ILE A 25 11.47 51.45 6.38
N ILE A 26 11.38 52.01 7.60
CA ILE A 26 12.40 52.88 8.16
C ILE A 26 13.70 52.10 8.41
N ARG A 27 13.60 50.91 9.01
CA ARG A 27 14.74 50.01 9.24
C ARG A 27 15.46 49.67 7.95
N HIS A 28 14.72 49.26 6.92
CA HIS A 28 15.31 48.88 5.65
C HIS A 28 15.68 50.10 4.78
N SER A 29 15.29 51.32 5.15
CA SER A 29 15.67 52.57 4.47
C SER A 29 16.90 53.27 5.07
N GLY A 30 17.50 52.69 6.12
CA GLY A 30 18.72 53.20 6.75
C GLY A 30 18.49 54.27 7.83
N GLY A 31 17.32 54.29 8.48
CA GLY A 31 17.01 55.16 9.62
C GLY A 31 17.28 54.49 10.98
N GLY A 32 17.78 55.29 11.94
CA GLY A 32 17.78 54.98 13.39
C GLY A 32 16.42 55.30 14.04
N ASP A 33 16.31 55.01 15.36
CA ASP A 33 15.10 54.83 16.18
C ASP A 33 13.76 55.32 15.60
N VAL A 34 12.86 54.35 15.46
CA VAL A 34 11.48 54.52 14.99
C VAL A 34 10.65 55.10 16.14
N SER A 35 10.48 56.42 16.21
CA SER A 35 9.44 57.02 17.06
C SER A 35 8.12 57.01 16.30
N VAL A 36 7.45 55.86 16.23
CA VAL A 36 6.01 55.85 15.93
C VAL A 36 5.33 56.40 17.17
N ASP A 37 4.81 57.62 17.07
CA ASP A 37 4.02 58.20 18.16
C ASP A 37 2.75 57.36 18.35
N ALA A 38 2.50 56.94 19.59
CA ALA A 38 1.38 56.09 19.95
C ALA A 38 0.02 56.79 19.72
N GLU A 39 0.02 58.12 19.61
CA GLU A 39 -1.18 58.91 19.31
C GLU A 39 -1.43 59.12 17.79
N SER A 40 -0.47 58.74 16.94
CA SER A 40 -0.61 58.92 15.48
C SER A 40 -1.66 57.99 14.88
N TYR A 41 -2.45 58.53 13.95
CA TYR A 41 -3.47 57.75 13.27
C TYR A 41 -2.82 56.75 12.29
N PRO A 42 -3.35 55.52 12.12
CA PRO A 42 -2.70 54.48 11.32
C PRO A 42 -2.36 54.87 9.87
N THR A 43 -3.14 55.76 9.25
CA THR A 43 -2.87 56.23 7.88
C THR A 43 -1.64 57.12 7.81
N ASP A 44 -1.45 57.98 8.80
CA ASP A 44 -0.37 58.97 8.84
C ASP A 44 0.96 58.24 9.05
N ILE A 45 0.98 57.26 9.95
CA ILE A 45 2.13 56.38 10.19
C ILE A 45 2.60 55.70 8.89
N ILE A 46 1.67 55.24 8.04
CA ILE A 46 1.99 54.58 6.76
C ILE A 46 2.50 55.60 5.75
N GLN A 47 1.83 56.77 5.65
CA GLN A 47 2.19 57.83 4.72
C GLN A 47 3.60 58.37 4.99
N GLU A 48 3.89 58.71 6.24
CA GLU A 48 5.19 59.24 6.66
C GLU A 48 6.32 58.25 6.38
N ALA A 49 6.10 56.96 6.65
CA ALA A 49 7.09 55.94 6.39
C ALA A 49 7.40 55.80 4.88
N ILE A 50 6.37 55.86 4.03
CA ILE A 50 6.54 55.75 2.58
C ILE A 50 7.23 57.00 2.02
N ASP A 51 6.82 58.20 2.44
CA ASP A 51 7.47 59.45 2.03
C ASP A 51 8.93 59.48 2.48
N PHE A 52 9.24 58.98 3.67
CA PHE A 52 10.61 58.82 4.16
C PHE A 52 11.47 57.91 3.27
N ALA A 53 10.89 56.80 2.78
CA ALA A 53 11.58 55.88 1.87
C ALA A 53 11.77 56.49 0.48
N LEU A 54 10.74 57.15 -0.04
CA LEU A 54 10.78 57.82 -1.35
C LEU A 54 11.76 58.99 -1.36
N ALA A 55 11.84 59.78 -0.28
CA ALA A 55 12.85 60.84 -0.13
C ALA A 55 14.29 60.31 -0.18
N ARG A 56 14.49 59.01 0.05
CA ARG A 56 15.77 58.31 -0.08
C ARG A 56 15.92 57.54 -1.39
N ASN A 57 15.07 57.82 -2.38
CA ASN A 57 14.99 57.13 -3.66
C ASN A 57 14.77 55.61 -3.52
N ARG A 58 14.07 55.18 -2.46
CA ARG A 58 13.73 53.78 -2.22
C ARG A 58 12.24 53.56 -2.42
N TYR A 59 11.90 52.99 -3.55
CA TYR A 59 10.52 52.59 -3.84
C TYR A 59 10.10 51.37 -3.00
N PRO A 60 9.07 51.48 -2.13
CA PRO A 60 8.60 50.39 -1.30
C PRO A 60 7.74 49.39 -2.06
N LEU A 61 8.07 48.11 -1.87
CA LEU A 61 7.30 46.96 -2.33
C LEU A 61 6.84 46.18 -1.09
N LEU A 62 5.54 46.21 -0.83
CA LEU A 62 4.91 45.59 0.34
C LEU A 62 4.44 44.18 0.00
N LEU A 63 5.07 43.17 0.61
CA LEU A 63 4.62 41.79 0.55
C LEU A 63 3.68 41.49 1.72
N VAL A 64 2.40 41.28 1.45
CA VAL A 64 1.43 40.86 2.46
C VAL A 64 1.26 39.35 2.41
N ARG A 65 1.89 38.64 3.35
CA ARG A 65 1.77 37.18 3.49
C ARG A 65 0.53 36.83 4.31
N ARG A 66 -0.17 35.77 3.90
CA ARG A 66 -1.44 35.33 4.51
C ARG A 66 -2.51 36.41 4.42
N PHE A 67 -2.74 36.92 3.22
CA PHE A 67 -3.70 38.00 2.99
C PHE A 67 -5.12 37.69 3.50
N HIS A 68 -5.58 36.44 3.44
CA HIS A 68 -6.83 36.00 4.08
C HIS A 68 -6.89 36.33 5.59
N ALA A 69 -5.78 36.24 6.32
CA ALA A 69 -5.72 36.60 7.74
C ALA A 69 -5.67 38.12 7.94
N PHE A 70 -4.91 38.84 7.08
CA PHE A 70 -4.89 40.30 7.05
C PHE A 70 -6.29 40.89 6.81
N ALA A 71 -7.03 40.31 5.88
CA ALA A 71 -8.35 40.74 5.51
C ALA A 71 -9.39 40.47 6.62
N ASN A 72 -9.16 39.46 7.46
CA ASN A 72 -10.04 39.06 8.57
C ASN A 72 -9.74 39.80 9.89
N ILE A 73 -8.93 40.85 9.87
CA ILE A 73 -8.68 41.68 11.06
C ILE A 73 -9.96 42.43 11.44
N GLN A 74 -10.45 42.18 12.66
CA GLN A 74 -11.69 42.75 13.18
C GLN A 74 -11.46 44.07 13.92
N ASP A 75 -10.96 45.08 13.21
CA ASP A 75 -10.67 46.42 13.75
C ASP A 75 -11.27 47.50 12.84
N GLY A 76 -12.05 48.42 13.41
CA GLY A 76 -12.75 49.47 12.64
C GLY A 76 -11.81 50.42 11.88
N GLY A 77 -10.59 50.63 12.40
CA GLY A 77 -9.55 51.45 11.79
C GLY A 77 -8.88 50.80 10.58
N MET A 78 -9.10 49.50 10.34
CA MET A 78 -8.58 48.84 9.14
C MET A 78 -9.17 49.41 7.86
N SER A 79 -10.40 49.95 7.88
CA SER A 79 -10.99 50.60 6.70
C SER A 79 -10.11 51.75 6.21
N SER A 80 -9.59 52.55 7.14
CA SER A 80 -8.68 53.67 6.87
C SER A 80 -7.33 53.18 6.36
N VAL A 81 -6.77 52.12 6.96
CA VAL A 81 -5.50 51.51 6.52
C VAL A 81 -5.61 51.00 5.07
N LEU A 82 -6.67 50.24 4.76
CA LEU A 82 -6.91 49.71 3.41
C LEU A 82 -7.10 50.85 2.39
N SER A 83 -7.83 51.90 2.77
CA SER A 83 -8.00 53.08 1.92
C SER A 83 -6.68 53.81 1.65
N GLN A 84 -5.83 53.95 2.67
CA GLN A 84 -4.55 54.62 2.54
C GLN A 84 -3.59 53.85 1.64
N LEU A 85 -3.47 52.54 1.85
CA LEU A 85 -2.64 51.68 1.00
C LEU A 85 -3.08 51.76 -0.47
N ARG A 86 -4.40 51.79 -0.73
CA ARG A 86 -4.93 52.00 -2.08
C ARG A 86 -4.50 53.33 -2.69
N SER A 87 -4.61 54.43 -1.94
CA SER A 87 -4.25 55.77 -2.43
C SER A 87 -2.79 55.79 -2.86
N LEU A 88 -1.91 55.24 -2.02
CA LEU A 88 -0.48 55.14 -2.26
C LEU A 88 -0.13 54.28 -3.49
N GLU A 89 -0.88 53.20 -3.74
CA GLU A 89 -0.74 52.39 -4.94
C GLU A 89 -1.17 53.15 -6.20
N MET A 90 -2.30 53.85 -6.16
CA MET A 90 -2.79 54.66 -7.28
C MET A 90 -1.88 55.84 -7.61
N GLU A 91 -1.24 56.42 -6.60
CA GLU A 91 -0.24 57.48 -6.75
C GLU A 91 1.12 56.95 -7.27
N GLY A 92 1.28 55.64 -7.43
CA GLY A 92 2.54 55.02 -7.84
C GLY A 92 3.65 55.23 -6.81
N LYS A 93 3.30 55.31 -5.52
CA LYS A 93 4.22 55.46 -4.38
C LYS A 93 4.47 54.13 -3.66
N LEU A 94 3.59 53.15 -3.84
CA LEU A 94 3.64 51.82 -3.22
C LEU A 94 3.23 50.75 -4.23
N THR A 95 3.88 49.59 -4.19
CA THR A 95 3.37 48.37 -4.86
C THR A 95 3.15 47.28 -3.83
N THR A 96 1.95 46.70 -3.81
CA THR A 96 1.61 45.58 -2.93
C THR A 96 1.56 44.27 -3.70
N ILE A 97 2.16 43.23 -3.13
CA ILE A 97 2.01 41.84 -3.58
C ILE A 97 1.42 41.04 -2.42
N ALA A 98 0.19 40.57 -2.59
CA ALA A 98 -0.53 39.80 -1.59
C ALA A 98 -0.46 38.29 -1.88
N PHE A 99 -0.11 37.50 -0.87
CA PHE A 99 -0.08 36.04 -0.95
C PHE A 99 -1.21 35.43 -0.13
N SER A 100 -2.02 34.60 -0.78
CA SER A 100 -3.13 33.89 -0.14
C SER A 100 -3.33 32.51 -0.78
N PRO A 101 -3.71 31.47 -0.01
CA PRO A 101 -4.20 30.21 -0.56
C PRO A 101 -5.66 30.30 -1.02
N MET A 102 -6.32 31.45 -0.81
CA MET A 102 -7.72 31.71 -1.18
C MET A 102 -7.78 32.91 -2.11
N THR A 103 -8.69 32.88 -3.09
CA THR A 103 -8.99 34.04 -3.93
C THR A 103 -9.67 35.14 -3.13
N TYR A 104 -9.64 36.37 -3.67
CA TYR A 104 -10.39 37.49 -3.12
C TYR A 104 -11.89 37.19 -2.97
N SER A 105 -12.50 36.52 -3.96
CA SER A 105 -13.91 36.14 -3.92
C SER A 105 -14.20 35.13 -2.81
N ALA A 106 -13.34 34.11 -2.63
CA ALA A 106 -13.49 33.12 -1.58
C ALA A 106 -13.31 33.75 -0.19
N ILE A 107 -12.34 34.67 -0.03
CA ILE A 107 -12.14 35.42 1.21
C ILE A 107 -13.42 36.20 1.55
N ARG A 108 -13.96 37.01 0.62
CA ARG A 108 -15.19 37.78 0.86
C ARG A 108 -16.38 36.90 1.24
N LYS A 109 -16.59 35.77 0.55
CA LYS A 109 -17.69 34.83 0.88
C LYS A 109 -17.54 34.19 2.27
N SER A 110 -16.31 33.97 2.73
CA SER A 110 -16.03 33.35 4.03
C SER A 110 -16.20 34.29 5.23
N MET A 111 -16.30 35.59 4.99
CA MET A 111 -16.38 36.62 6.03
C MET A 111 -17.81 36.87 6.51
N GLN A 112 -17.95 37.13 7.81
CA GLN A 112 -19.22 37.57 8.40
C GLN A 112 -19.44 39.08 8.13
N GLY A 113 -20.71 39.53 8.11
CA GLY A 113 -21.04 40.93 7.89
C GLY A 113 -20.41 41.87 8.93
N SER A 114 -20.09 43.11 8.51
CA SER A 114 -19.43 44.21 9.27
C SER A 114 -17.89 44.29 9.25
N GLN A 115 -17.18 43.39 8.58
CA GLN A 115 -15.71 43.49 8.47
C GLN A 115 -15.25 44.60 7.51
N ALA A 116 -14.19 45.31 7.90
CA ALA A 116 -13.62 46.44 7.13
C ALA A 116 -13.26 46.07 5.68
N PHE A 117 -12.77 44.84 5.46
CA PHE A 117 -12.39 44.38 4.13
C PHE A 117 -13.59 44.20 3.18
N LEU A 118 -14.74 43.73 3.67
CA LEU A 118 -15.95 43.57 2.86
C LEU A 118 -16.45 44.90 2.29
N ASN A 119 -16.30 45.97 3.07
CA ASN A 119 -16.71 47.32 2.72
C ASN A 119 -15.62 48.09 1.95
N SER A 120 -14.46 47.47 1.71
CA SER A 120 -13.32 48.07 1.03
C SER A 120 -13.24 47.62 -0.43
N VAL A 121 -12.68 48.50 -1.25
CA VAL A 121 -12.34 48.27 -2.66
C VAL A 121 -10.85 47.95 -2.86
N TYR A 122 -10.08 47.79 -1.77
CA TYR A 122 -8.63 47.51 -1.74
C TYR A 122 -8.23 46.12 -2.28
N GLY A 123 -9.18 45.29 -2.71
CA GLY A 123 -8.90 43.99 -3.34
C GLY A 123 -9.38 43.85 -4.79
N ASP A 124 -10.28 44.73 -5.24
CA ASP A 124 -11.00 44.52 -6.51
C ASP A 124 -10.19 44.95 -7.74
N ALA A 125 -9.20 45.81 -7.54
CA ALA A 125 -8.31 46.30 -8.60
C ALA A 125 -7.01 45.50 -8.74
N HIS A 126 -6.76 44.51 -7.88
CA HIS A 126 -5.54 43.72 -7.95
C HIS A 126 -5.60 42.67 -9.06
N GLU A 127 -4.55 42.63 -9.86
CA GLU A 127 -4.29 41.51 -10.76
C GLU A 127 -4.04 40.24 -9.94
N GLN A 128 -4.61 39.13 -10.38
CA GLN A 128 -4.47 37.84 -9.73
C GLN A 128 -3.62 36.91 -10.57
N ALA A 129 -2.58 36.35 -9.97
CA ALA A 129 -1.77 35.30 -10.55
C ALA A 129 -1.84 34.06 -9.65
N VAL A 130 -2.05 32.89 -10.25
CA VAL A 130 -2.09 31.61 -9.54
C VAL A 130 -0.78 30.89 -9.77
N ILE A 131 -0.06 30.60 -8.69
CA ILE A 131 1.16 29.79 -8.73
C ILE A 131 0.77 28.40 -9.25
N GLN A 132 1.46 27.92 -10.28
CA GLN A 132 1.20 26.61 -10.84
C GLN A 132 1.89 25.52 -10.01
N PRO A 133 1.35 24.29 -9.99
CA PRO A 133 2.01 23.15 -9.36
C PRO A 133 3.40 22.90 -9.98
N ILE A 134 4.33 22.40 -9.16
CA ILE A 134 5.67 22.01 -9.61
C ILE A 134 5.56 21.02 -10.79
N SER A 135 6.18 21.37 -11.90
CA SER A 135 6.25 20.51 -13.07
C SER A 135 7.20 19.33 -12.84
N ARG A 136 7.03 18.26 -13.64
CA ARG A 136 7.93 17.11 -13.59
C ARG A 136 9.39 17.49 -13.78
N ALA A 137 9.68 18.42 -14.69
CA ALA A 137 11.05 18.87 -14.98
C ALA A 137 11.68 19.58 -13.78
N GLU A 138 10.91 20.45 -13.12
CA GLU A 138 11.35 21.16 -11.91
C GLU A 138 11.59 20.19 -10.75
N PHE A 139 10.69 19.24 -10.52
CA PHE A 139 10.86 18.21 -9.48
C PHE A 139 12.12 17.36 -9.72
N VAL A 140 12.30 16.85 -10.94
CA VAL A 140 13.47 16.02 -11.27
C VAL A 140 14.77 16.81 -11.13
N SER A 141 14.80 18.06 -11.56
CA SER A 141 15.94 18.97 -11.37
C SER A 141 16.24 19.20 -9.88
N PHE A 142 15.22 19.43 -9.07
CA PHE A 142 15.36 19.63 -7.63
C PHE A 142 15.87 18.35 -6.91
N ALA A 143 15.27 17.20 -7.21
CA ALA A 143 15.62 15.92 -6.60
C ALA A 143 17.05 15.47 -6.95
N THR A 144 17.44 15.63 -8.22
CA THR A 144 18.79 15.26 -8.68
C THR A 144 19.87 16.15 -8.05
N LYS A 145 19.61 17.45 -7.88
CA LYS A 145 20.50 18.36 -7.12
C LYS A 145 20.68 17.96 -5.66
N ARG A 146 19.69 17.27 -5.08
CA ARG A 146 19.72 16.77 -3.70
C ARG A 146 20.31 15.36 -3.57
N GLY A 147 20.77 14.74 -4.66
CA GLY A 147 21.44 13.44 -4.66
C GLY A 147 20.56 12.25 -5.06
N VAL A 148 19.30 12.46 -5.45
CA VAL A 148 18.42 11.37 -5.91
C VAL A 148 18.76 10.99 -7.36
N LYS A 149 18.86 9.69 -7.65
CA LYS A 149 19.10 9.19 -9.02
C LYS A 149 17.97 9.61 -9.95
N ASN A 150 18.29 10.01 -11.20
CA ASN A 150 17.31 10.54 -12.15
C ASN A 150 16.11 9.60 -12.39
N HIS A 151 16.36 8.30 -12.59
CA HIS A 151 15.27 7.33 -12.80
C HIS A 151 14.33 7.20 -11.58
N LEU A 152 14.86 7.32 -10.36
CA LEU A 152 14.04 7.36 -9.15
C LEU A 152 13.24 8.66 -9.11
N ALA A 153 13.86 9.82 -9.36
CA ALA A 153 13.14 11.09 -9.41
C ALA A 153 11.99 11.07 -10.44
N GLN A 154 12.21 10.50 -11.63
CA GLN A 154 11.15 10.31 -12.63
C GLN A 154 10.02 9.40 -12.13
N LYS A 155 10.37 8.29 -11.48
CA LYS A 155 9.40 7.34 -10.90
C LYS A 155 8.58 7.95 -9.76
N TYR A 156 9.20 8.75 -8.90
CA TYR A 156 8.59 9.22 -7.65
C TYR A 156 7.84 10.55 -7.79
N PHE A 157 8.00 11.27 -8.91
CA PHE A 157 7.17 12.47 -9.20
C PHE A 157 5.67 12.16 -9.12
N SER A 158 5.25 10.99 -9.61
CA SER A 158 3.85 10.58 -9.59
C SER A 158 3.26 10.34 -8.20
N LEU A 159 4.10 10.19 -7.17
CA LEU A 159 3.63 10.06 -5.79
C LEU A 159 3.31 11.42 -5.17
N GLY A 160 3.95 12.48 -5.65
CA GLY A 160 3.84 13.83 -5.10
C GLY A 160 2.83 14.70 -5.82
N GLY A 161 2.27 15.63 -5.05
CA GLY A 161 1.29 16.63 -5.45
C GLY A 161 0.73 17.30 -4.20
N GLY A 162 -0.15 18.27 -4.39
CA GLY A 162 -0.57 19.17 -3.32
C GLY A 162 0.51 20.22 -3.05
N PRO A 163 0.60 20.73 -1.80
CA PRO A 163 1.60 21.74 -1.45
C PRO A 163 3.03 21.28 -1.75
N ASP A 164 3.90 22.18 -2.23
CA ASP A 164 5.29 21.91 -2.59
C ASP A 164 6.11 21.21 -1.49
N LYS A 165 5.72 21.41 -0.21
CA LYS A 165 6.32 20.73 0.95
C LYS A 165 6.23 19.19 0.85
N VAL A 166 5.21 18.66 0.16
CA VAL A 166 5.09 17.21 -0.12
C VAL A 166 6.25 16.74 -1.00
N PHE A 167 6.62 17.50 -2.02
CA PHE A 167 7.75 17.16 -2.89
C PHE A 167 9.09 17.25 -2.16
N ASP A 168 9.27 18.24 -1.28
CA ASP A 168 10.47 18.35 -0.43
C ASP A 168 10.61 17.15 0.52
N SER A 169 9.50 16.72 1.12
CA SER A 169 9.46 15.54 2.00
C SER A 169 9.72 14.23 1.24
N LEU A 170 9.17 14.08 0.03
CA LEU A 170 9.43 12.93 -0.84
C LEU A 170 10.91 12.83 -1.19
N VAL A 171 11.55 13.94 -1.57
CA VAL A 171 12.99 13.96 -1.85
C VAL A 171 13.78 13.61 -0.61
N SER A 172 13.40 14.14 0.55
CA SER A 172 14.03 13.81 1.84
C SER A 172 13.92 12.32 2.17
N ALA A 173 12.75 11.70 1.95
CA ALA A 173 12.57 10.27 2.15
C ALA A 173 13.48 9.42 1.25
N LEU A 174 13.60 9.82 -0.02
CA LEU A 174 14.44 9.12 -1.00
C LEU A 174 15.93 9.23 -0.66
N VAL A 175 16.38 10.39 -0.18
CA VAL A 175 17.76 10.59 0.27
C VAL A 175 18.06 9.80 1.56
N LEU A 176 17.07 9.67 2.45
CA LEU A 176 17.18 8.93 3.70
C LEU A 176 16.88 7.42 3.55
N GLU A 177 16.61 6.94 2.35
CA GLU A 177 16.24 5.55 2.03
C GLU A 177 15.04 5.02 2.87
N LYS A 178 14.07 5.89 3.14
CA LYS A 178 12.82 5.55 3.84
C LYS A 178 11.67 5.31 2.85
N ASP A 179 10.60 4.65 3.31
CA ASP A 179 9.36 4.54 2.53
C ASP A 179 8.82 5.95 2.20
N PRO A 180 8.81 6.37 0.92
CA PRO A 180 8.50 7.75 0.56
C PRO A 180 7.09 8.18 0.92
N LEU A 181 6.11 7.27 0.82
CA LEU A 181 4.71 7.58 1.12
C LEU A 181 4.50 7.77 2.62
N SER A 182 4.86 6.78 3.44
CA SER A 182 4.66 6.84 4.89
C SER A 182 5.47 7.98 5.53
N TYR A 183 6.72 8.17 5.08
CA TYR A 183 7.54 9.29 5.57
C TYR A 183 6.89 10.63 5.20
N SER A 184 6.46 10.82 3.95
CA SER A 184 5.88 12.09 3.52
C SER A 184 4.60 12.44 4.26
N LEU A 185 3.73 11.45 4.48
CA LEU A 185 2.50 11.63 5.25
C LEU A 185 2.79 12.06 6.69
N SER A 186 3.75 11.41 7.36
CA SER A 186 4.13 11.76 8.73
C SER A 186 4.63 13.21 8.87
N GLN A 187 5.27 13.75 7.84
CA GLN A 187 5.85 15.10 7.86
C GLN A 187 4.89 16.19 7.36
N CYS A 188 3.90 15.82 6.54
CA CYS A 188 3.08 16.78 5.80
C CYS A 188 1.59 16.76 6.19
N SER A 189 1.12 15.86 7.05
CA SER A 189 -0.32 15.71 7.36
C SER A 189 -1.00 17.03 7.73
N GLU A 190 -0.47 17.77 8.70
CA GLU A 190 -1.02 19.08 9.11
C GLU A 190 -0.99 20.12 7.99
N THR A 191 0.02 20.05 7.11
CA THR A 191 0.15 20.98 5.98
C THR A 191 -0.89 20.67 4.91
N ILE A 192 -1.16 19.39 4.64
CA ILE A 192 -2.19 18.94 3.70
C ILE A 192 -3.57 19.29 4.25
N GLU A 193 -3.81 19.09 5.55
CA GLU A 193 -5.06 19.46 6.21
C GLU A 193 -5.32 20.96 6.10
N ALA A 194 -4.36 21.80 6.51
CA ALA A 194 -4.48 23.25 6.41
C ALA A 194 -4.66 23.75 4.97
N PHE A 195 -4.08 23.05 3.99
CA PHE A 195 -4.27 23.33 2.57
C PHE A 195 -5.71 23.07 2.15
N PHE A 196 -6.29 21.91 2.45
CA PHE A 196 -7.67 21.59 2.09
C PHE A 196 -8.70 22.39 2.87
N GLU A 197 -8.46 22.67 4.15
CA GLU A 197 -9.32 23.54 4.97
C GLU A 197 -9.51 24.93 4.33
N ARG A 198 -8.44 25.49 3.75
CA ARG A 198 -8.48 26.81 3.12
C ARG A 198 -8.97 26.75 1.68
N THR A 199 -8.52 25.76 0.92
CA THR A 199 -8.81 25.65 -0.52
C THR A 199 -10.26 25.24 -0.78
N LEU A 200 -10.84 24.41 0.10
CA LEU A 200 -12.21 23.89 -0.01
C LEU A 200 -13.12 24.41 1.10
N CYS A 201 -12.85 25.60 1.64
CA CYS A 201 -13.65 26.19 2.71
C CYS A 201 -15.14 26.32 2.33
N GLU A 202 -15.44 26.61 1.05
CA GLU A 202 -16.81 26.75 0.53
C GLU A 202 -17.61 25.43 0.56
N ALA A 203 -16.95 24.27 0.63
CA ALA A 203 -17.62 22.97 0.69
C ALA A 203 -18.22 22.68 2.09
N GLY A 204 -17.84 23.44 3.12
CA GLY A 204 -18.39 23.32 4.46
C GLY A 204 -18.25 21.90 5.05
N PRO A 205 -19.29 21.37 5.75
CA PRO A 205 -19.26 20.04 6.36
C PRO A 205 -19.07 18.88 5.37
N SER A 206 -19.47 19.06 4.11
CA SER A 206 -19.38 18.02 3.06
C SER A 206 -17.98 17.90 2.44
N LYS A 207 -17.02 18.74 2.84
CA LYS A 207 -15.64 18.73 2.33
C LYS A 207 -14.99 17.34 2.35
N TYR A 208 -15.16 16.59 3.44
CA TYR A 208 -14.54 15.27 3.58
C TYR A 208 -15.19 14.22 2.68
N GLN A 209 -16.50 14.33 2.44
CA GLN A 209 -17.19 13.47 1.48
C GLN A 209 -16.71 13.78 0.05
N LEU A 210 -16.57 15.06 -0.29
CA LEU A 210 -16.03 15.52 -1.57
C LEU A 210 -14.60 15.03 -1.79
N LEU A 211 -13.75 15.11 -0.77
CA LEU A 211 -12.37 14.60 -0.83
C LEU A 211 -12.33 13.07 -1.01
N GLY A 212 -13.18 12.34 -0.28
CA GLY A 212 -13.32 10.90 -0.46
C GLY A 212 -13.79 10.52 -1.86
N ALA A 213 -14.76 11.26 -2.42
CA ALA A 213 -15.20 11.07 -3.80
C ALA A 213 -14.07 11.36 -4.80
N LEU A 214 -13.26 12.41 -4.57
CA LEU A 214 -12.10 12.75 -5.38
C LEU A 214 -11.01 11.66 -5.32
N SER A 215 -10.68 11.13 -4.14
CA SER A 215 -9.66 10.07 -4.01
C SER A 215 -10.05 8.78 -4.73
N MET A 216 -11.35 8.54 -4.85
CA MET A 216 -11.91 7.37 -5.55
C MET A 216 -12.22 7.64 -7.04
N GLY A 217 -12.08 8.87 -7.53
CA GLY A 217 -12.46 9.25 -8.90
C GLY A 217 -13.96 9.18 -9.19
N ARG A 218 -14.80 9.51 -8.20
CA ARG A 218 -16.27 9.34 -8.20
C ARG A 218 -17.02 10.62 -7.90
N LEU A 219 -16.47 11.73 -8.34
CA LEU A 219 -17.18 13.01 -8.27
C LEU A 219 -18.45 12.93 -9.12
N THR A 220 -19.57 13.33 -8.53
CA THR A 220 -20.79 13.62 -9.28
C THR A 220 -20.57 14.83 -10.17
N ILE A 221 -21.37 14.99 -11.22
CA ILE A 221 -21.26 16.14 -12.15
C ILE A 221 -21.24 17.50 -11.40
N PRO A 222 -22.09 17.73 -10.37
CA PRO A 222 -22.04 18.96 -9.58
C PRO A 222 -20.75 19.12 -8.78
N GLU A 223 -20.23 18.05 -8.17
CA GLU A 223 -18.98 18.07 -7.40
C GLU A 223 -17.77 18.33 -8.30
N GLU A 224 -17.75 17.72 -9.49
CA GLU A 224 -16.71 17.94 -10.49
C GLU A 224 -16.71 19.39 -10.97
N ALA A 225 -17.89 19.94 -11.28
CA ALA A 225 -18.05 21.34 -11.67
C ALA A 225 -17.60 22.29 -10.55
N PHE A 226 -17.94 21.98 -9.29
CA PHE A 226 -17.49 22.74 -8.12
C PHE A 226 -15.96 22.76 -8.00
N LEU A 227 -15.31 21.60 -8.12
CA LEU A 227 -13.85 21.52 -8.05
C LEU A 227 -13.17 22.23 -9.23
N LYS A 228 -13.74 22.12 -10.45
CA LYS A 228 -13.19 22.78 -11.66
C LYS A 228 -13.14 24.30 -11.59
N VAL A 229 -13.99 24.92 -10.77
CA VAL A 229 -13.98 26.37 -10.54
C VAL A 229 -12.86 26.79 -9.58
N ASN A 230 -12.27 25.84 -8.83
CA ASN A 230 -11.22 26.14 -7.88
C ASN A 230 -9.88 26.43 -8.59
N PRO A 231 -9.27 27.62 -8.42
CA PRO A 231 -8.01 27.94 -9.09
C PRO A 231 -6.83 27.05 -8.68
N MET A 232 -6.92 26.42 -7.49
CA MET A 232 -5.90 25.52 -6.98
C MET A 232 -6.12 24.06 -7.42
N LEU A 233 -7.05 23.79 -8.35
CA LEU A 233 -7.39 22.43 -8.82
C LEU A 233 -6.15 21.61 -9.15
N GLY A 234 -5.21 22.17 -9.91
CA GLY A 234 -4.00 21.47 -10.36
C GLY A 234 -3.10 20.97 -9.23
N PHE A 235 -3.23 21.51 -8.00
CA PHE A 235 -2.49 21.01 -6.86
C PHE A 235 -3.08 19.69 -6.34
N PHE A 236 -4.41 19.51 -6.34
CA PHE A 236 -5.04 18.37 -5.67
C PHE A 236 -5.79 17.41 -6.60
N ALA A 237 -6.05 17.79 -7.85
CA ALA A 237 -6.74 16.95 -8.82
C ALA A 237 -6.08 16.99 -10.20
N SER A 238 -6.26 15.91 -10.96
CA SER A 238 -5.87 15.77 -12.36
C SER A 238 -6.91 14.99 -13.13
N GLU A 239 -6.97 15.14 -14.45
CA GLU A 239 -7.83 14.32 -15.29
C GLU A 239 -7.19 12.95 -15.56
N SER A 240 -7.97 11.88 -15.40
CA SER A 240 -7.60 10.53 -15.79
C SER A 240 -7.67 10.36 -17.31
N LEU A 241 -7.19 9.22 -17.83
CA LEU A 241 -7.30 8.88 -19.26
C LEU A 241 -8.75 8.87 -19.76
N ASP A 242 -9.69 8.55 -18.87
CA ASP A 242 -11.12 8.52 -19.15
C ASP A 242 -11.79 9.90 -18.96
N GLY A 243 -11.00 10.96 -18.74
CA GLY A 243 -11.47 12.34 -18.59
C GLY A 243 -12.11 12.66 -17.23
N ARG A 244 -11.98 11.78 -16.23
CA ARG A 244 -12.53 12.01 -14.88
C ARG A 244 -11.53 12.72 -13.99
N LEU A 245 -12.00 13.60 -13.11
CA LEU A 245 -11.15 14.15 -12.06
C LEU A 245 -10.83 13.10 -10.99
N ILE A 246 -9.53 12.89 -10.76
CA ILE A 246 -8.95 12.04 -9.72
C ILE A 246 -7.97 12.86 -8.88
N CYS A 247 -7.55 12.35 -7.71
CA CYS A 247 -6.46 12.96 -6.95
C CYS A 247 -5.19 13.11 -7.82
N SER A 248 -4.54 14.27 -7.73
CA SER A 248 -3.32 14.57 -8.49
C SER A 248 -2.13 13.69 -8.08
N ALA A 249 -2.16 13.16 -6.84
CA ALA A 249 -1.04 12.46 -6.23
C ALA A 249 -1.46 11.38 -5.23
N ARG A 250 -0.63 10.32 -5.16
CA ARG A 250 -0.84 9.19 -4.24
C ARG A 250 -0.68 9.57 -2.76
N VAL A 251 0.20 10.52 -2.43
CA VAL A 251 0.29 11.02 -1.04
C VAL A 251 -1.03 11.67 -0.61
N LEU A 252 -1.70 12.42 -1.50
CA LEU A 252 -2.97 13.05 -1.17
C LEU A 252 -4.09 12.02 -1.03
N SER A 253 -4.20 11.08 -1.99
CA SER A 253 -5.23 10.03 -1.91
C SER A 253 -5.06 9.19 -0.64
N ARG A 254 -3.82 8.83 -0.28
CA ARG A 254 -3.56 8.08 0.95
C ARG A 254 -3.87 8.91 2.19
N TRP A 255 -3.52 10.19 2.21
CA TRP A 255 -3.89 11.09 3.30
C TRP A 255 -5.42 11.12 3.48
N ILE A 256 -6.18 11.31 2.40
CA ILE A 256 -7.65 11.34 2.42
C ILE A 256 -8.22 10.03 2.97
N ILE A 257 -7.77 8.87 2.46
CA ILE A 257 -8.26 7.55 2.88
C ILE A 257 -7.90 7.26 4.34
N SER A 258 -6.69 7.67 4.76
CA SER A 258 -6.22 7.51 6.15
C SER A 258 -6.85 8.48 7.14
N SER A 259 -7.38 9.60 6.66
CA SER A 259 -8.01 10.59 7.52
C SER A 259 -9.26 9.99 8.17
N ARG A 260 -9.38 10.13 9.50
CA ARG A 260 -10.54 9.64 10.28
C ARG A 260 -11.88 10.30 9.90
N LEU A 261 -11.86 11.23 8.95
CA LEU A 261 -12.90 12.23 8.72
C LEU A 261 -13.90 11.85 7.61
N GLY A 262 -13.69 10.73 6.90
CA GLY A 262 -14.52 10.33 5.76
C GLY A 262 -15.16 8.94 5.81
N GLY A 263 -15.06 8.18 6.91
CA GLY A 263 -15.54 6.78 6.96
C GLY A 263 -14.67 5.78 6.16
N PHE A 264 -13.57 6.25 5.55
CA PHE A 264 -12.63 5.45 4.78
C PHE A 264 -11.45 4.91 5.61
N GLY A 265 -11.35 5.29 6.89
CA GLY A 265 -10.27 4.86 7.78
C GLY A 265 -10.15 3.34 7.93
N GLY A 266 -11.24 2.60 7.75
CA GLY A 266 -11.21 1.13 7.73
C GLY A 266 -10.32 0.57 6.61
N TYR A 267 -10.36 1.16 5.41
CA TYR A 267 -9.52 0.74 4.29
C TYR A 267 -8.03 1.02 4.54
N ALA A 268 -7.71 2.18 5.11
CA ALA A 268 -6.33 2.50 5.50
C ALA A 268 -5.84 1.53 6.59
N ASN A 269 -6.67 1.26 7.59
CA ASN A 269 -6.35 0.30 8.64
C ASN A 269 -6.10 -1.11 8.07
N CYS A 270 -6.91 -1.56 7.11
CA CYS A 270 -6.64 -2.82 6.40
C CYS A 270 -5.26 -2.80 5.73
N ILE A 271 -4.91 -1.75 4.98
CA ILE A 271 -3.59 -1.65 4.33
C ILE A 271 -2.45 -1.70 5.35
N ASP A 272 -2.56 -0.96 6.45
CA ASP A 272 -1.51 -0.90 7.46
C ASP A 272 -1.34 -2.25 8.19
N LEU A 273 -2.44 -2.94 8.51
CA LEU A 273 -2.42 -4.29 9.08
C LEU A 273 -1.82 -5.32 8.11
N LEU A 274 -2.14 -5.23 6.82
CA LEU A 274 -1.52 -6.09 5.79
C LEU A 274 -0.01 -5.85 5.67
N ARG A 275 0.44 -4.58 5.75
CA ARG A 275 1.88 -4.25 5.77
C ARG A 275 2.58 -4.78 7.02
N ALA A 276 1.88 -4.84 8.15
CA ALA A 276 2.37 -5.42 9.40
C ALA A 276 2.37 -6.96 9.40
N GLY A 277 1.76 -7.60 8.39
CA GLY A 277 1.59 -9.06 8.34
C GLY A 277 0.46 -9.59 9.23
N GLU A 278 -0.38 -8.71 9.77
CA GLU A 278 -1.52 -9.05 10.63
C GLU A 278 -2.76 -9.40 9.80
N TRP A 279 -2.67 -10.49 9.01
CA TRP A 279 -3.71 -10.88 8.05
C TRP A 279 -5.09 -11.07 8.68
N ARG A 280 -5.16 -11.67 9.87
CA ARG A 280 -6.42 -11.92 10.58
C ARG A 280 -7.13 -10.62 10.93
N CYS A 281 -6.42 -9.68 11.55
CA CYS A 281 -6.97 -8.38 11.93
C CYS A 281 -7.37 -7.56 10.69
N ALA A 282 -6.62 -7.69 9.58
CA ALA A 282 -6.98 -7.05 8.32
C ALA A 282 -8.30 -7.59 7.75
N VAL A 283 -8.53 -8.91 7.82
CA VAL A 283 -9.79 -9.56 7.39
C VAL A 283 -10.97 -9.19 8.30
N GLU A 284 -10.75 -9.15 9.61
CA GLU A 284 -11.77 -8.71 10.59
C GLU A 284 -12.19 -7.26 10.26
N THR A 285 -11.23 -6.35 10.11
CA THR A 285 -11.49 -4.96 9.70
C THR A 285 -12.21 -4.89 8.35
N ALA A 286 -11.79 -5.68 7.35
CA ALA A 286 -12.42 -5.70 6.03
C ALA A 286 -13.87 -6.22 6.06
N SER A 287 -14.22 -7.05 7.05
CA SER A 287 -15.56 -7.61 7.20
C SER A 287 -16.55 -6.65 7.82
N GLU A 288 -16.08 -5.67 8.58
CA GLU A 288 -16.90 -4.59 9.16
C GLU A 288 -17.26 -3.50 8.13
N ILE A 289 -16.50 -3.41 7.04
CA ILE A 289 -16.69 -2.41 6.00
C ILE A 289 -17.79 -2.86 5.04
N THR A 290 -18.84 -2.06 4.92
CA THR A 290 -19.88 -2.22 3.90
C THR A 290 -19.69 -1.20 2.78
N SER A 291 -19.71 -1.68 1.53
CA SER A 291 -19.56 -0.80 0.36
C SER A 291 -20.45 -1.24 -0.80
N THR A 292 -21.06 -0.26 -1.46
CA THR A 292 -21.82 -0.43 -2.71
C THR A 292 -20.93 -0.31 -3.94
N ASP A 293 -19.69 0.15 -3.77
CA ASP A 293 -18.71 0.38 -4.83
C ASP A 293 -18.07 -0.93 -5.30
N GLY A 294 -18.06 -1.21 -6.60
CA GLY A 294 -17.46 -2.43 -7.14
C GLY A 294 -15.93 -2.57 -6.98
N ARG A 295 -15.15 -1.48 -7.02
CA ARG A 295 -13.69 -1.49 -6.74
C ARG A 295 -13.40 -1.69 -5.26
N GLN A 296 -14.14 -1.04 -4.37
CA GLN A 296 -13.99 -1.26 -2.94
C GLN A 296 -14.43 -2.67 -2.56
N ARG A 297 -15.52 -3.18 -3.13
CA ARG A 297 -15.89 -4.60 -2.99
C ARG A 297 -14.81 -5.54 -3.53
N ALA A 298 -14.19 -5.21 -4.67
CA ALA A 298 -13.05 -5.98 -5.19
C ALA A 298 -11.87 -5.95 -4.22
N PHE A 299 -11.52 -4.78 -3.68
CA PHE A 299 -10.49 -4.64 -2.64
C PHE A 299 -10.80 -5.53 -1.43
N LEU A 300 -12.00 -5.40 -0.84
CA LEU A 300 -12.40 -6.17 0.33
C LEU A 300 -12.40 -7.68 0.05
N ALA A 301 -12.89 -8.09 -1.12
CA ALA A 301 -12.87 -9.50 -1.54
C ALA A 301 -11.43 -10.02 -1.66
N LEU A 302 -10.52 -9.28 -2.29
CA LEU A 302 -9.13 -9.69 -2.41
C LEU A 302 -8.42 -9.72 -1.04
N VAL A 303 -8.68 -8.78 -0.14
CA VAL A 303 -8.14 -8.80 1.23
C VAL A 303 -8.62 -10.05 1.97
N LYS A 304 -9.91 -10.37 1.90
CA LYS A 304 -10.47 -11.58 2.51
C LYS A 304 -9.90 -12.86 1.91
N MET A 305 -9.77 -12.94 0.58
CA MET A 305 -9.14 -14.08 -0.09
C MET A 305 -7.68 -14.25 0.33
N LEU A 306 -6.91 -13.16 0.40
CA LEU A 306 -5.52 -13.21 0.83
C LEU A 306 -5.39 -13.71 2.27
N GLY A 307 -6.18 -13.17 3.20
CA GLY A 307 -6.17 -13.60 4.59
C GLY A 307 -6.66 -15.03 4.77
N ALA A 308 -7.73 -15.45 4.08
CA ALA A 308 -8.20 -16.83 4.10
C ALA A 308 -7.18 -17.82 3.51
N SER A 309 -6.35 -17.36 2.56
CA SER A 309 -5.25 -18.13 1.97
C SER A 309 -3.94 -18.05 2.75
N SER A 310 -3.85 -17.22 3.80
CA SER A 310 -2.67 -17.14 4.65
C SER A 310 -2.59 -18.39 5.52
N VAL A 311 -1.38 -18.91 5.73
CA VAL A 311 -1.17 -20.14 6.50
C VAL A 311 -1.25 -19.81 7.99
N ASP A 312 -2.26 -20.36 8.65
CA ASP A 312 -2.37 -20.40 10.09
C ASP A 312 -2.06 -21.81 10.59
N LEU A 313 -0.92 -22.00 11.28
CA LEU A 313 -0.46 -23.34 11.68
C LEU A 313 -1.38 -24.02 12.69
N ASP A 314 -2.20 -23.25 13.41
CA ASP A 314 -3.21 -23.79 14.34
C ASP A 314 -4.51 -24.23 13.61
N SER A 315 -4.61 -23.97 12.31
CA SER A 315 -5.79 -24.27 11.50
C SER A 315 -5.65 -25.59 10.72
N PRO A 316 -6.75 -26.34 10.51
CA PRO A 316 -6.73 -27.60 9.74
C PRO A 316 -6.37 -27.39 8.26
N PHE A 317 -6.09 -28.49 7.55
CA PHE A 317 -5.84 -28.53 6.10
C PHE A 317 -4.69 -27.61 5.65
N PHE A 318 -3.53 -27.78 6.28
CA PHE A 318 -2.33 -26.97 6.01
C PHE A 318 -2.53 -25.47 6.27
N GLY A 319 -3.43 -25.14 7.21
CA GLY A 319 -3.61 -23.79 7.73
C GLY A 319 -4.40 -22.84 6.85
N VAL A 320 -5.14 -23.33 5.85
CA VAL A 320 -5.95 -22.49 4.95
C VAL A 320 -7.42 -22.57 5.32
N ASN A 321 -8.08 -21.42 5.46
CA ASN A 321 -9.51 -21.35 5.78
C ASN A 321 -10.37 -21.42 4.51
N TRP A 322 -10.69 -22.65 4.08
CA TRP A 322 -11.41 -22.90 2.83
C TRP A 322 -12.87 -22.44 2.81
N ASP A 323 -13.54 -22.44 3.97
CA ASP A 323 -14.92 -21.96 4.08
C ASP A 323 -14.99 -20.46 3.82
N GLU A 324 -14.08 -19.69 4.42
CA GLU A 324 -14.03 -18.24 4.22
C GLU A 324 -13.52 -17.89 2.81
N LEU A 325 -12.59 -18.68 2.28
CA LEU A 325 -12.13 -18.57 0.91
C LEU A 325 -13.31 -18.76 -0.07
N ALA A 326 -14.16 -19.77 0.14
CA ALA A 326 -15.32 -20.05 -0.69
C ALA A 326 -16.34 -18.90 -0.71
N LYS A 327 -16.61 -18.28 0.46
CA LYS A 327 -17.44 -17.07 0.54
C LYS A 327 -16.82 -15.91 -0.21
N SER A 328 -15.53 -15.69 0.00
CA SER A 328 -14.78 -14.60 -0.64
C SER A 328 -14.69 -14.77 -2.17
N CYS A 329 -14.69 -16.00 -2.66
CA CYS A 329 -14.76 -16.30 -4.10
C CYS A 329 -16.07 -15.80 -4.73
N ALA A 330 -17.20 -15.95 -4.04
CA ALA A 330 -18.48 -15.41 -4.52
C ALA A 330 -18.47 -13.88 -4.56
N ASP A 331 -17.92 -13.24 -3.52
CA ASP A 331 -17.75 -11.77 -3.48
C ASP A 331 -16.82 -11.28 -4.61
N ALA A 332 -15.72 -11.98 -4.86
CA ALA A 332 -14.78 -11.67 -5.93
C ALA A 332 -15.41 -11.84 -7.32
N GLN A 333 -16.27 -12.84 -7.52
CA GLN A 333 -17.01 -13.02 -8.77
C GLN A 333 -18.00 -11.87 -9.02
N LEU A 334 -18.71 -11.42 -7.98
CA LEU A 334 -19.59 -10.24 -8.07
C LEU A 334 -18.82 -8.95 -8.37
N ALA A 335 -17.56 -8.87 -7.92
CA ALA A 335 -16.67 -7.72 -8.13
C ALA A 335 -15.74 -7.87 -9.34
N ALA A 336 -15.86 -8.95 -10.12
CA ALA A 336 -14.92 -9.31 -11.20
C ALA A 336 -14.60 -8.19 -12.21
N PRO A 337 -15.56 -7.34 -12.65
CA PRO A 337 -15.27 -6.23 -13.57
C PRO A 337 -14.25 -5.23 -13.03
N HIS A 338 -14.08 -5.17 -11.71
CA HIS A 338 -13.23 -4.20 -11.02
C HIS A 338 -11.92 -4.80 -10.47
N ILE A 339 -11.73 -6.11 -10.61
CA ILE A 339 -10.46 -6.77 -10.27
C ILE A 339 -9.47 -6.51 -11.41
N PRO A 340 -8.26 -5.97 -11.12
CA PRO A 340 -7.23 -5.74 -12.14
C PRO A 340 -6.91 -7.01 -12.93
N ASP A 341 -6.72 -6.88 -14.24
CA ASP A 341 -6.52 -8.01 -15.15
C ASP A 341 -5.37 -8.93 -14.71
N GLN A 342 -4.29 -8.34 -14.20
CA GLN A 342 -3.11 -9.05 -13.69
C GLN A 342 -3.41 -10.02 -12.52
N HIS A 343 -4.53 -9.84 -11.80
CA HIS A 343 -4.92 -10.68 -10.66
C HIS A 343 -6.09 -11.61 -10.96
N ARG A 344 -6.79 -11.44 -12.09
CA ARG A 344 -7.97 -12.26 -12.43
C ARG A 344 -7.63 -13.75 -12.54
N GLN A 345 -6.46 -14.07 -13.08
CA GLN A 345 -6.02 -15.46 -13.18
C GLN A 345 -5.79 -16.09 -11.80
N TRP A 346 -5.20 -15.33 -10.86
CA TRP A 346 -5.03 -15.76 -9.48
C TRP A 346 -6.39 -16.02 -8.81
N VAL A 347 -7.33 -15.07 -8.90
CA VAL A 347 -8.69 -15.24 -8.37
C VAL A 347 -9.33 -16.49 -8.96
N GLY A 348 -9.23 -16.70 -10.28
CA GLY A 348 -9.76 -17.87 -10.96
C GLY A 348 -9.18 -19.19 -10.45
N VAL A 349 -7.86 -19.27 -10.21
CA VAL A 349 -7.20 -20.46 -9.64
C VAL A 349 -7.70 -20.74 -8.22
N VAL A 350 -7.71 -19.71 -7.36
CA VAL A 350 -8.17 -19.82 -5.97
C VAL A 350 -9.62 -20.29 -5.89
N CYS A 351 -10.51 -19.73 -6.73
CA CYS A 351 -11.90 -20.18 -6.84
C CYS A 351 -12.01 -21.66 -7.23
N ARG A 352 -11.26 -22.11 -8.25
CA ARG A 352 -11.28 -23.53 -8.66
C ARG A 352 -10.78 -24.45 -7.56
N TRP A 353 -9.71 -24.08 -6.88
CA TRP A 353 -9.16 -24.85 -5.77
C TRP A 353 -10.13 -24.92 -4.59
N SER A 354 -10.80 -23.83 -4.25
CA SER A 354 -11.86 -23.81 -3.23
C SER A 354 -12.97 -24.80 -3.57
N GLU A 355 -13.38 -24.89 -4.83
CA GLU A 355 -14.38 -25.86 -5.27
C GLU A 355 -13.89 -27.32 -5.17
N ILE A 356 -12.61 -27.59 -5.45
CA ILE A 356 -12.01 -28.93 -5.31
C ILE A 356 -12.07 -29.36 -3.83
N VAL A 357 -11.64 -28.50 -2.92
CA VAL A 357 -11.64 -28.80 -1.47
C VAL A 357 -13.05 -28.96 -0.94
N ARG A 358 -13.99 -28.10 -1.34
CA ARG A 358 -15.39 -28.21 -0.90
C ARG A 358 -16.05 -29.51 -1.32
N LYS A 359 -15.65 -30.11 -2.45
CA LYS A 359 -16.14 -31.43 -2.91
C LYS A 359 -15.56 -32.59 -2.10
N ILE A 360 -14.54 -32.34 -1.27
CA ILE A 360 -13.85 -33.33 -0.44
C ILE A 360 -14.32 -33.25 1.02
N HIS A 361 -14.72 -32.06 1.49
CA HIS A 361 -15.33 -31.86 2.80
C HIS A 361 -16.54 -32.79 3.03
N GLY A 362 -16.47 -33.64 4.06
CA GLY A 362 -17.52 -34.60 4.43
C GLY A 362 -17.10 -36.08 4.48
N SER A 363 -15.86 -36.43 4.13
CA SER A 363 -15.34 -37.80 4.31
C SER A 363 -14.68 -37.99 5.68
N SER A 364 -14.95 -39.10 6.36
CA SER A 364 -14.43 -39.45 7.70
C SER A 364 -12.91 -39.71 7.79
N ARG A 365 -12.15 -39.46 6.71
CA ARG A 365 -10.69 -39.62 6.63
C ARG A 365 -10.01 -38.25 6.59
N LEU A 366 -8.76 -38.21 7.07
CA LEU A 366 -7.86 -37.07 6.98
C LEU A 366 -7.90 -36.51 5.55
N GLU A 367 -8.33 -35.26 5.40
CA GLU A 367 -8.74 -34.69 4.12
C GLU A 367 -7.57 -34.56 3.12
N SER A 368 -6.33 -34.54 3.63
CA SER A 368 -5.11 -34.66 2.83
C SER A 368 -5.08 -35.97 2.04
N ASP A 369 -5.41 -37.11 2.65
CA ASP A 369 -5.44 -38.42 1.98
C ASP A 369 -6.40 -38.43 0.78
N CYS A 370 -7.53 -37.73 0.91
CA CYS A 370 -8.52 -37.61 -0.16
C CYS A 370 -8.02 -36.76 -1.34
N LEU A 371 -7.23 -35.71 -1.08
CA LEU A 371 -6.54 -34.96 -2.14
C LEU A 371 -5.46 -35.81 -2.80
N THR A 372 -4.66 -36.53 -2.02
CA THR A 372 -3.55 -37.34 -2.54
C THR A 372 -4.04 -38.45 -3.47
N LEU A 373 -5.16 -39.12 -3.14
CA LEU A 373 -5.80 -40.11 -4.00
C LEU A 373 -6.30 -39.54 -5.34
N LYS A 374 -6.55 -38.23 -5.40
CA LYS A 374 -6.98 -37.52 -6.60
C LYS A 374 -5.84 -36.77 -7.30
N ALA A 375 -4.59 -36.93 -6.86
CA ALA A 375 -3.42 -36.24 -7.43
C ALA A 375 -3.05 -36.69 -8.86
N SER A 376 -3.77 -37.67 -9.43
CA SER A 376 -3.71 -37.97 -10.88
C SER A 376 -4.24 -36.80 -11.71
N ASP A 377 -5.24 -36.07 -11.19
CA ASP A 377 -5.69 -34.81 -11.75
C ASP A 377 -4.64 -33.71 -11.53
N ASN A 378 -4.34 -32.97 -12.60
CA ASN A 378 -3.27 -31.97 -12.59
C ASN A 378 -3.57 -30.80 -11.64
N GLU A 379 -4.80 -30.30 -11.65
CA GLU A 379 -5.20 -29.17 -10.79
C GLU A 379 -5.20 -29.56 -9.31
N THR A 380 -5.70 -30.76 -8.99
CA THR A 380 -5.67 -31.29 -7.61
C THR A 380 -4.23 -31.48 -7.10
N ARG A 381 -3.33 -31.94 -7.97
CA ARG A 381 -1.91 -32.09 -7.63
C ARG A 381 -1.21 -30.75 -7.41
N LEU A 382 -1.49 -29.75 -8.24
CA LEU A 382 -0.97 -28.39 -8.08
C LEU A 382 -1.48 -27.72 -6.80
N LEU A 383 -2.75 -27.91 -6.46
CA LEU A 383 -3.32 -27.49 -5.18
C LEU A 383 -2.59 -28.14 -4.00
N LEU A 384 -2.40 -29.46 -4.02
CA LEU A 384 -1.71 -30.18 -2.95
C LEU A 384 -0.25 -29.74 -2.80
N PHE A 385 0.45 -29.57 -3.92
CA PHE A 385 1.80 -29.01 -3.96
C PHE A 385 1.84 -27.62 -3.32
N PHE A 386 0.92 -26.72 -3.71
CA PHE A 386 0.84 -25.37 -3.18
C PHE A 386 0.64 -25.34 -1.65
N LEU A 387 -0.29 -26.16 -1.15
CA LEU A 387 -0.58 -26.24 0.28
C LEU A 387 0.64 -26.68 1.08
N ILE A 388 1.28 -27.76 0.64
CA ILE A 388 2.49 -28.29 1.27
C ILE A 388 3.63 -27.27 1.20
N LYS A 389 3.86 -26.65 0.04
CA LYS A 389 4.91 -25.65 -0.17
C LYS A 389 4.78 -24.49 0.81
N ARG A 390 3.58 -23.91 0.93
CA ARG A 390 3.34 -22.78 1.84
C ARG A 390 3.44 -23.19 3.30
N TYR A 391 2.88 -24.34 3.67
CA TYR A 391 2.91 -24.85 5.03
C TYR A 391 4.35 -25.09 5.51
N VAL A 392 5.16 -25.83 4.73
CA VAL A 392 6.55 -26.12 5.07
C VAL A 392 7.39 -24.83 5.16
N ARG A 393 7.20 -23.88 4.24
CA ARG A 393 7.92 -22.59 4.29
C ARG A 393 7.56 -21.77 5.52
N GLU A 394 6.29 -21.76 5.93
CA GLU A 394 5.85 -21.03 7.12
C GLU A 394 6.38 -21.68 8.41
N VAL A 395 6.34 -23.02 8.52
CA VAL A 395 6.96 -23.75 9.64
C VAL A 395 8.47 -23.47 9.72
N ALA A 396 9.17 -23.51 8.58
CA ALA A 396 10.60 -23.21 8.53
C ALA A 396 10.92 -21.76 8.95
N ARG A 397 10.04 -20.80 8.64
CA ARG A 397 10.19 -19.38 9.01
C ARG A 397 10.08 -19.15 10.52
N ARG A 398 9.21 -19.90 11.22
CA ARG A 398 8.99 -19.75 12.68
C ARG A 398 10.07 -20.41 13.54
N GLY A 399 10.83 -21.35 12.99
CA GLY A 399 11.98 -21.99 13.66
C GLY A 399 11.62 -23.20 14.54
N CYS A 400 12.65 -23.87 15.08
CA CYS A 400 12.60 -25.25 15.60
C CYS A 400 11.88 -25.46 16.96
N GLY A 401 10.96 -24.57 17.34
CA GLY A 401 10.37 -24.50 18.67
C GLY A 401 9.45 -25.66 19.01
N ILE A 402 8.26 -25.74 18.39
CA ILE A 402 7.17 -26.61 18.89
C ILE A 402 6.28 -27.16 17.75
N GLU A 403 6.32 -26.61 16.53
CA GLU A 403 5.35 -26.90 15.44
C GLU A 403 5.91 -27.85 14.33
N MET A 404 7.14 -28.37 14.45
CA MET A 404 7.73 -29.21 13.39
C MET A 404 7.21 -30.66 13.38
N ASP A 405 6.53 -31.09 14.45
CA ASP A 405 5.96 -32.44 14.52
C ASP A 405 4.82 -32.62 13.49
N ASP A 406 4.20 -31.53 13.03
CA ASP A 406 3.21 -31.53 11.96
C ASP A 406 3.79 -31.88 10.58
N LEU A 407 5.12 -31.76 10.43
CA LEU A 407 5.81 -32.11 9.18
C LEU A 407 5.98 -33.62 8.98
N ILE A 408 5.74 -34.46 9.99
CA ILE A 408 6.07 -35.90 9.97
C ILE A 408 5.44 -36.63 8.78
N ASN A 409 4.21 -36.26 8.43
CA ASN A 409 3.46 -36.89 7.35
C ASN A 409 3.72 -36.27 5.97
N ILE A 410 4.34 -35.08 5.91
CA ILE A 410 4.56 -34.34 4.66
C ILE A 410 5.40 -35.14 3.65
N PRO A 411 6.55 -35.77 4.02
CA PRO A 411 7.32 -36.60 3.09
C PRO A 411 6.48 -37.72 2.48
N GLU A 412 5.62 -38.35 3.27
CA GLU A 412 4.74 -39.42 2.79
C GLU A 412 3.69 -38.88 1.81
N VAL A 413 3.06 -37.75 2.12
CA VAL A 413 2.07 -37.12 1.23
C VAL A 413 2.71 -36.69 -0.10
N ILE A 414 3.91 -36.10 -0.08
CA ILE A 414 4.66 -35.75 -1.30
C ILE A 414 4.87 -37.00 -2.17
N LEU A 415 5.43 -38.07 -1.58
CA LEU A 415 5.70 -39.29 -2.34
C LEU A 415 4.43 -39.98 -2.85
N GLN A 416 3.36 -39.99 -2.06
CA GLN A 416 2.06 -40.53 -2.48
C GLN A 416 1.47 -39.72 -3.65
N ALA A 417 1.56 -38.40 -3.62
CA ALA A 417 1.09 -37.52 -4.70
C ALA A 417 1.88 -37.75 -5.99
N LEU A 418 3.21 -37.87 -5.89
CA LEU A 418 4.09 -38.15 -7.02
C LEU A 418 3.92 -39.59 -7.55
N ALA A 419 3.66 -40.55 -6.67
CA ALA A 419 3.37 -41.94 -7.05
C ALA A 419 2.16 -41.98 -8.00
N ILE A 420 1.02 -41.41 -7.60
CA ILE A 420 -0.18 -41.39 -8.43
C ILE A 420 0.01 -40.47 -9.65
N GLY A 421 0.45 -39.23 -9.44
CA GLY A 421 0.40 -38.18 -10.45
C GLY A 421 1.49 -38.22 -11.51
N LYS A 422 2.67 -38.76 -11.19
CA LYS A 422 3.84 -38.78 -12.10
C LYS A 422 4.34 -40.20 -12.39
N CYS A 423 4.22 -41.12 -11.42
CA CYS A 423 4.65 -42.51 -11.60
C CYS A 423 3.53 -43.42 -12.13
N GLY A 424 2.26 -43.01 -12.02
CA GLY A 424 1.11 -43.84 -12.41
C GLY A 424 0.89 -45.03 -11.47
N ILE A 425 1.26 -44.88 -10.20
CA ILE A 425 1.14 -45.89 -9.16
C ILE A 425 0.05 -45.50 -8.18
N ASP A 426 -0.94 -46.37 -8.00
CA ASP A 426 -1.88 -46.26 -6.88
C ASP A 426 -1.21 -46.75 -5.60
N PHE A 427 -0.92 -45.83 -4.68
CA PHE A 427 -0.31 -46.17 -3.40
C PHE A 427 -1.28 -46.90 -2.45
N SER A 428 -2.59 -46.83 -2.69
CA SER A 428 -3.60 -47.54 -1.89
C SER A 428 -3.71 -49.02 -2.27
N SER A 429 -3.31 -49.35 -3.51
CA SER A 429 -3.33 -50.70 -4.05
C SER A 429 -2.19 -50.84 -5.08
N ALA A 430 -1.02 -51.31 -4.61
CA ALA A 430 0.18 -51.35 -5.45
C ALA A 430 -0.04 -52.15 -6.75
N PRO A 431 0.33 -51.61 -7.93
CA PRO A 431 0.32 -52.36 -9.18
C PRO A 431 1.55 -53.28 -9.29
N ASP A 432 1.61 -54.07 -10.36
CA ASP A 432 2.86 -54.72 -10.77
C ASP A 432 3.91 -53.64 -11.09
N LEU A 433 5.04 -53.66 -10.39
CA LEU A 433 6.08 -52.65 -10.56
C LEU A 433 6.86 -52.87 -11.85
N PRO A 434 7.34 -51.78 -12.50
CA PRO A 434 8.14 -51.88 -13.72
C PRO A 434 9.44 -52.67 -13.50
N SER A 435 9.75 -53.62 -14.38
CA SER A 435 10.93 -54.49 -14.29
C SER A 435 12.23 -53.81 -14.73
N ASP A 436 12.13 -52.65 -15.38
CA ASP A 436 13.24 -51.82 -15.87
C ASP A 436 13.84 -50.90 -14.79
N CYS A 437 13.21 -50.82 -13.62
CA CYS A 437 13.63 -49.93 -12.53
C CYS A 437 14.54 -50.65 -11.53
N ASN A 438 15.71 -50.07 -11.23
CA ASN A 438 16.64 -50.61 -10.23
C ASN A 438 16.30 -50.14 -8.80
N PHE A 439 15.30 -50.75 -8.17
CA PHE A 439 14.88 -50.41 -6.81
C PHE A 439 15.96 -50.67 -5.75
N GLN A 440 16.84 -51.65 -5.95
CA GLN A 440 17.90 -51.99 -5.01
C GLN A 440 18.91 -50.85 -4.83
N GLU A 441 19.09 -50.00 -5.83
CA GLU A 441 19.98 -48.84 -5.76
C GLU A 441 19.56 -47.84 -4.68
N TYR A 442 18.26 -47.82 -4.32
CA TYR A 442 17.65 -46.89 -3.38
C TYR A 442 17.36 -47.49 -2.01
N PHE A 443 17.45 -48.82 -1.85
CA PHE A 443 17.15 -49.51 -0.60
C PHE A 443 18.33 -49.58 0.36
N SER A 444 18.12 -49.23 1.63
CA SER A 444 19.16 -49.18 2.68
C SER A 444 19.19 -50.41 3.60
N GLY A 445 18.22 -51.32 3.49
CA GLY A 445 18.09 -52.48 4.37
C GLY A 445 19.15 -53.56 4.13
N ARG A 446 19.36 -54.42 5.15
CA ARG A 446 20.24 -55.60 5.05
C ARG A 446 19.54 -56.70 4.24
N GLY A 447 19.69 -56.68 2.92
CA GLY A 447 19.18 -57.70 2.00
C GLY A 447 18.71 -57.15 0.66
N GLU A 448 18.00 -57.98 -0.10
CA GLU A 448 17.33 -57.57 -1.33
C GLU A 448 16.01 -56.86 -1.02
N PHE A 449 15.76 -55.76 -1.72
CA PHE A 449 14.49 -55.06 -1.69
C PHE A 449 13.41 -55.99 -2.25
N ARG A 450 12.40 -56.28 -1.42
CA ARG A 450 11.24 -57.06 -1.84
C ARG A 450 10.10 -56.09 -2.12
N PRO A 451 9.69 -55.93 -3.39
CA PRO A 451 8.55 -55.09 -3.69
C PRO A 451 7.29 -55.65 -3.02
N PRO A 452 6.39 -54.78 -2.54
CA PRO A 452 5.13 -55.22 -1.96
C PRO A 452 4.30 -55.98 -3.00
N ALA A 453 3.54 -56.99 -2.53
CA ALA A 453 2.67 -57.76 -3.41
C ALA A 453 1.60 -56.85 -4.04
N PRO A 454 1.17 -57.12 -5.29
CA PRO A 454 0.09 -56.38 -5.92
C PRO A 454 -1.17 -56.35 -5.04
N GLY A 455 -1.82 -55.19 -4.96
CA GLY A 455 -3.00 -54.98 -4.12
C GLY A 455 -2.71 -54.52 -2.69
N VAL A 456 -1.46 -54.53 -2.23
CA VAL A 456 -1.08 -54.08 -0.89
C VAL A 456 -0.82 -52.56 -0.87
N LYS A 457 -1.24 -51.88 0.21
CA LYS A 457 -0.95 -50.45 0.41
C LYS A 457 0.56 -50.20 0.51
N LEU A 458 1.06 -49.21 -0.22
CA LEU A 458 2.44 -48.77 -0.14
C LEU A 458 2.66 -47.95 1.14
N THR A 459 3.64 -48.36 1.95
CA THR A 459 4.09 -47.60 3.13
C THR A 459 5.15 -46.57 2.73
N LEU A 460 5.47 -45.60 3.59
CA LEU A 460 6.59 -44.67 3.39
C LEU A 460 7.90 -45.41 3.05
N ALA A 461 8.18 -46.54 3.71
CA ALA A 461 9.38 -47.33 3.46
C ALA A 461 9.45 -47.90 2.03
N ASN A 462 8.29 -48.19 1.43
CA ASN A 462 8.20 -48.63 0.03
C ASN A 462 8.26 -47.42 -0.91
N LEU A 463 7.50 -46.36 -0.60
CA LEU A 463 7.38 -45.16 -1.43
C LEU A 463 8.73 -44.46 -1.64
N ILE A 464 9.56 -44.36 -0.58
CA ILE A 464 10.87 -43.70 -0.65
C ILE A 464 11.87 -44.45 -1.55
N VAL A 465 11.61 -45.72 -1.87
CA VAL A 465 12.43 -46.51 -2.81
C VAL A 465 11.82 -46.48 -4.21
N ILE A 466 10.52 -46.73 -4.31
CA ILE A 466 9.81 -46.93 -5.58
C ILE A 466 9.71 -45.63 -6.38
N VAL A 467 9.31 -44.53 -5.73
CA VAL A 467 9.04 -43.25 -6.42
C VAL A 467 10.32 -42.65 -7.00
N PRO A 468 11.43 -42.48 -6.24
CA PRO A 468 12.69 -42.01 -6.79
C PRO A 468 13.22 -42.83 -7.97
N ALA A 469 13.16 -44.16 -7.87
CA ALA A 469 13.65 -45.07 -8.91
C ALA A 469 12.88 -44.88 -10.23
N ILE A 470 11.56 -44.72 -10.16
CA ILE A 470 10.70 -44.53 -11.35
C ILE A 470 10.86 -43.13 -11.93
N LEU A 471 10.95 -42.10 -11.09
CA LEU A 471 11.18 -40.73 -11.58
C LEU A 471 12.50 -40.64 -12.34
N ARG A 472 13.56 -41.30 -11.85
CA ARG A 472 14.86 -41.36 -12.54
C ARG A 472 14.82 -42.21 -13.80
N SER A 473 14.22 -43.40 -13.77
CA SER A 473 14.18 -44.28 -14.95
C SER A 473 13.42 -43.65 -16.12
N ARG A 474 12.40 -42.84 -15.82
CA ARG A 474 11.62 -42.08 -16.81
C ARG A 474 12.26 -40.75 -17.23
N GLY A 475 13.41 -40.38 -16.66
CA GLY A 475 14.09 -39.12 -16.95
C GLY A 475 13.24 -37.88 -16.63
N LEU A 476 12.34 -37.98 -15.65
CA LEU A 476 11.42 -36.88 -15.30
C LEU A 476 12.09 -35.81 -14.44
N LEU A 477 13.23 -36.13 -13.84
CA LEU A 477 13.97 -35.25 -12.93
C LEU A 477 15.46 -35.57 -13.05
N GLU A 478 16.33 -34.56 -12.94
CA GLU A 478 17.80 -34.73 -12.93
C GLU A 478 18.45 -33.78 -11.92
N GLY A 479 19.46 -34.25 -11.18
CA GLY A 479 20.26 -33.40 -10.28
C GLY A 479 19.61 -33.05 -8.93
N PHE A 480 18.43 -33.56 -8.63
CA PHE A 480 17.72 -33.31 -7.36
C PHE A 480 17.93 -34.42 -6.32
N ALA A 481 17.90 -34.04 -5.05
CA ALA A 481 18.08 -34.96 -3.92
C ALA A 481 17.02 -36.07 -3.85
N LEU A 482 15.80 -35.80 -4.34
CA LEU A 482 14.68 -36.75 -4.36
C LEU A 482 14.98 -38.02 -5.19
N ILE A 483 15.91 -37.96 -6.14
CA ILE A 483 16.28 -39.09 -7.02
C ILE A 483 17.73 -39.55 -6.82
N ASP A 484 18.48 -38.94 -5.91
CA ASP A 484 19.86 -39.31 -5.59
C ASP A 484 19.87 -40.58 -4.72
N PRO A 485 20.37 -41.72 -5.24
CA PRO A 485 20.36 -42.98 -4.50
C PRO A 485 21.15 -42.94 -3.19
N VAL A 486 22.23 -42.16 -3.14
CA VAL A 486 23.08 -42.05 -1.94
C VAL A 486 22.31 -41.32 -0.85
N ARG A 487 21.66 -40.21 -1.20
CA ARG A 487 20.83 -39.44 -0.25
C ARG A 487 19.60 -40.23 0.19
N ILE A 488 18.89 -40.87 -0.75
CA ILE A 488 17.69 -41.65 -0.43
C ILE A 488 17.99 -42.83 0.49
N LYS A 489 19.10 -43.56 0.27
CA LYS A 489 19.54 -44.63 1.17
C LYS A 489 19.77 -44.13 2.60
N SER A 490 20.47 -43.00 2.74
CA SER A 490 20.68 -42.37 4.05
C SER A 490 19.37 -41.97 4.70
N LEU A 491 18.46 -41.37 3.91
CA LEU A 491 17.16 -40.88 4.39
C LEU A 491 16.19 -41.99 4.78
N GLN A 492 16.19 -43.14 4.08
CA GLN A 492 15.28 -44.24 4.39
C GLN A 492 15.46 -44.76 5.82
N GLY A 493 16.71 -44.91 6.29
CA GLY A 493 16.99 -45.32 7.67
C GLY A 493 16.57 -44.25 8.68
N SER A 494 16.87 -42.98 8.41
CA SER A 494 16.52 -41.87 9.30
C SER A 494 15.00 -41.63 9.39
N LEU A 495 14.30 -41.50 8.26
CA LEU A 495 12.86 -41.17 8.24
C LEU A 495 11.97 -42.32 8.73
N VAL A 496 12.27 -43.56 8.31
CA VAL A 496 11.43 -44.72 8.68
C VAL A 496 11.68 -45.15 10.12
N GLU A 497 12.95 -45.32 10.52
CA GLU A 497 13.28 -45.87 11.84
C GLU A 497 13.29 -44.82 12.95
N HIS A 498 13.76 -43.60 12.67
CA HIS A 498 13.97 -42.58 13.72
C HIS A 498 12.82 -41.58 13.85
N VAL A 499 12.13 -41.26 12.76
CA VAL A 499 11.03 -40.26 12.78
C VAL A 499 9.67 -40.95 12.86
N ARG A 500 9.28 -41.72 11.83
CA ARG A 500 7.93 -42.29 11.71
C ARG A 500 7.63 -43.39 12.73
N ASN A 501 8.53 -44.37 12.90
CA ASN A 501 8.30 -45.49 13.83
C ASN A 501 8.30 -45.04 15.30
N LYS A 502 9.14 -44.05 15.67
CA LYS A 502 9.15 -43.50 17.02
C LYS A 502 7.83 -42.79 17.34
N THR A 503 7.36 -41.91 16.45
CA THR A 503 6.11 -41.15 16.69
C THR A 503 4.83 -41.97 16.53
N SER A 504 4.84 -43.02 15.70
CA SER A 504 3.65 -43.89 15.51
C SER A 504 3.44 -44.90 16.64
N HIS A 505 4.50 -45.23 17.41
CA HIS A 505 4.46 -46.32 18.40
C HIS A 505 4.93 -45.92 19.80
N ALA A 506 5.49 -44.72 20.00
CA ALA A 506 5.87 -44.20 21.30
C ALA A 506 5.58 -42.68 21.36
N LEU A 507 5.06 -42.18 22.49
CA LEU A 507 4.91 -40.74 22.76
C LEU A 507 6.30 -40.11 22.99
N VAL A 508 7.15 -40.13 21.97
CA VAL A 508 8.55 -39.66 22.04
C VAL A 508 8.64 -38.35 21.26
N GLU A 509 9.04 -37.28 21.95
CA GLU A 509 9.32 -35.98 21.33
C GLU A 509 10.49 -36.11 20.34
N LEU A 510 10.35 -35.52 19.15
CA LEU A 510 11.42 -35.43 18.16
C LEU A 510 12.54 -34.52 18.67
N THR A 511 13.79 -34.89 18.42
CA THR A 511 14.92 -34.02 18.76
C THR A 511 14.99 -32.82 17.82
N VAL A 512 15.69 -31.76 18.23
CA VAL A 512 15.94 -30.57 17.37
C VAL A 512 16.61 -30.96 16.06
N ALA A 513 17.53 -31.95 16.09
CA ALA A 513 18.21 -32.45 14.90
C ALA A 513 17.26 -33.21 13.96
N ASP A 514 16.33 -34.01 14.50
CA ASP A 514 15.32 -34.72 13.69
C ASP A 514 14.37 -33.73 13.00
N ARG A 515 13.95 -32.68 13.72
CA ARG A 515 13.10 -31.61 13.20
C ARG A 515 13.79 -30.84 12.08
N GLN A 516 15.06 -30.47 12.28
CA GLN A 516 15.84 -29.77 11.26
C GLN A 516 16.04 -30.64 10.01
N LEU A 517 16.37 -31.92 10.17
CA LEU A 517 16.46 -32.87 9.05
C LEU A 517 15.14 -32.95 8.28
N LEU A 518 14.01 -33.03 8.99
CA LEU A 518 12.69 -33.12 8.37
C LEU A 518 12.35 -31.87 7.55
N ALA A 519 12.62 -30.67 8.08
CA ALA A 519 12.43 -29.42 7.35
C ALA A 519 13.33 -29.35 6.09
N GLU A 520 14.62 -29.71 6.22
CA GLU A 520 15.56 -29.75 5.10
C GLU A 520 15.11 -30.72 3.99
N VAL A 521 14.63 -31.90 4.37
CA VAL A 521 14.08 -32.90 3.43
C VAL A 521 12.83 -32.37 2.75
N CYS A 522 11.86 -31.84 3.50
CA CYS A 522 10.62 -31.33 2.94
C CYS A 522 10.88 -30.18 1.95
N LEU A 523 11.74 -29.22 2.30
CA LEU A 523 12.11 -28.12 1.41
C LEU A 523 12.80 -28.64 0.14
N SER A 524 13.77 -29.55 0.28
CA SER A 524 14.50 -30.16 -0.84
C SER A 524 13.57 -30.93 -1.78
N TRP A 525 12.57 -31.62 -1.25
CA TRP A 525 11.59 -32.38 -2.04
C TRP A 525 10.52 -31.49 -2.67
N ILE A 526 10.15 -30.38 -2.03
CA ILE A 526 9.31 -29.34 -2.63
C ILE A 526 10.00 -28.75 -3.86
N ASP A 527 11.29 -28.43 -3.79
CA ASP A 527 12.04 -27.90 -4.95
C ASP A 527 12.07 -28.91 -6.11
N ALA A 528 12.23 -30.20 -5.80
CA ALA A 528 12.15 -31.28 -6.78
C ALA A 528 10.74 -31.41 -7.40
N TRP A 529 9.69 -31.29 -6.59
CA TRP A 529 8.32 -31.32 -7.07
C TRP A 529 7.99 -30.09 -7.93
N GLU A 530 8.46 -28.91 -7.55
CA GLU A 530 8.33 -27.68 -8.32
C GLU A 530 8.90 -27.85 -9.75
N ALA A 531 10.11 -28.41 -9.85
CA ALA A 531 10.74 -28.73 -11.13
C ALA A 531 9.92 -29.73 -11.96
N LEU A 532 9.30 -30.74 -11.32
CA LEU A 532 8.45 -31.73 -12.01
C LEU A 532 7.15 -31.15 -12.56
N GLU A 533 6.63 -30.08 -11.98
CA GLU A 533 5.42 -29.41 -12.48
C GLU A 533 5.73 -28.31 -13.50
N GLY A 534 7.00 -27.94 -13.68
CA GLY A 534 7.37 -26.77 -14.50
C GLY A 534 6.82 -25.45 -13.92
N ALA A 535 6.47 -25.47 -12.64
CA ALA A 535 6.03 -24.32 -11.89
C ALA A 535 7.28 -23.46 -11.65
N GLY A 536 7.42 -22.31 -12.33
CA GLY A 536 8.49 -21.36 -12.00
C GLY A 536 8.38 -20.87 -10.55
N GLU A 537 9.38 -20.10 -10.08
CA GLU A 537 9.58 -19.65 -8.67
C GLU A 537 8.38 -18.96 -7.96
N SER A 538 7.23 -18.79 -8.60
CA SER A 538 6.03 -18.23 -7.99
C SER A 538 5.59 -19.04 -6.75
N ASP A 539 5.26 -18.34 -5.65
CA ASP A 539 4.73 -18.96 -4.43
C ASP A 539 3.43 -19.74 -4.65
N TRP A 540 2.72 -19.47 -5.76
CA TRP A 540 1.45 -20.07 -6.12
C TRP A 540 1.56 -21.23 -7.13
N GLY A 541 2.77 -21.60 -7.57
CA GLY A 541 3.01 -22.79 -8.40
C GLY A 541 2.36 -22.80 -9.79
N ALA A 542 1.65 -21.76 -10.19
CA ALA A 542 0.88 -21.69 -11.44
C ALA A 542 1.28 -20.49 -12.33
N GLY A 543 2.39 -19.81 -12.02
CA GLY A 543 2.80 -18.60 -12.74
C GLY A 543 1.82 -17.42 -12.58
N VAL A 544 0.92 -17.50 -11.59
CA VAL A 544 -0.09 -16.48 -11.33
C VAL A 544 0.43 -15.41 -10.37
N ARG A 545 0.11 -14.15 -10.67
CA ARG A 545 0.48 -13.02 -9.82
C ARG A 545 -0.56 -12.77 -8.72
N CYS A 546 -0.22 -13.21 -7.51
CA CYS A 546 -0.95 -12.86 -6.29
C CYS A 546 -0.97 -11.33 -6.07
N PRO A 547 -2.09 -10.73 -5.62
CA PRO A 547 -2.12 -9.32 -5.25
C PRO A 547 -1.14 -9.03 -4.12
N THR A 548 -0.36 -7.96 -4.27
CA THR A 548 0.49 -7.40 -3.22
C THR A 548 -0.25 -6.30 -2.46
N VAL A 549 0.27 -5.89 -1.30
CA VAL A 549 -0.31 -4.78 -0.54
C VAL A 549 -0.28 -3.47 -1.35
N ASP A 550 0.76 -3.26 -2.15
CA ASP A 550 0.86 -2.11 -3.04
C ASP A 550 -0.19 -2.15 -4.16
N ASP A 551 -0.47 -3.33 -4.74
CA ASP A 551 -1.53 -3.50 -5.73
C ASP A 551 -2.90 -3.17 -5.12
N LEU A 552 -3.17 -3.62 -3.89
CA LEU A 552 -4.41 -3.34 -3.17
C LEU A 552 -4.56 -1.85 -2.83
N GLU A 553 -3.48 -1.19 -2.45
CA GLU A 553 -3.47 0.25 -2.19
C GLU A 553 -3.69 1.06 -3.49
N GLU A 554 -3.13 0.60 -4.61
CA GLU A 554 -3.34 1.20 -5.93
C GLU A 554 -4.81 1.10 -6.37
N MET A 555 -5.48 -0.03 -6.09
CA MET A 555 -6.91 -0.18 -6.34
C MET A 555 -7.78 0.86 -5.63
N LEU A 556 -7.32 1.36 -4.48
CA LEU A 556 -8.02 2.40 -3.70
C LEU A 556 -7.63 3.82 -4.09
N THR A 557 -6.43 4.04 -4.64
CA THR A 557 -5.83 5.38 -4.77
C THR A 557 -5.88 5.97 -6.18
N THR A 558 -6.34 5.21 -7.17
CA THR A 558 -6.47 5.57 -8.59
C THR A 558 -5.22 6.18 -9.24
N ARG A 559 -4.66 5.45 -10.19
CA ARG A 559 -4.28 6.03 -11.50
C ARG A 559 -4.98 5.26 -12.58
#